data_AF-A0A7S3K1L3-F1
#
_entry.id   AF-A0A7S3K1L3-F1
#
_cell.length_a   1.000
_cell.length_b   1.000
_cell.length_c   1.000
_cell.angle_alpha   90.00
_cell.angle_beta   90.00
_cell.angle_gamma   90.00
#
_symmetry.space_group_name_H-M   'P 1'
#
loop_
_entity.id
_entity.type
_entity.pdbx_description
1 polymer ?
#
loop_
_entity_poly.entity_id
_entity_poly.type
_entity_poly.pdbx_seq_one_letter_code
_entity_poly.pdbx_strand_id
1 'polypeptide(L)'
;MSDDAVNEADLFIVNACCCANLSFYPAIPQCIGCSTKVETCCAVAHCCCKCGTRGLGCRAFGNSVCIQCGLPCVAAGCKYPTVCIKTQVQLLCAAESCALPGDKEIPTACALLFVVCYPRCTCCLRLSDARQGGGAPSAPDFQQQKEGDIEDATDIDSSIVELTQHRVSACDTLSSPSSFHMNGRSELSILTLQR
;
A
#
# COMPACT_ATOMS: atom_id res chain seq x y z
N MET A 1 -2.20 3.08 15.04
CA MET A 1 -3.09 1.98 14.61
C MET A 1 -3.33 2.18 13.12
N SER A 2 -2.74 1.33 12.29
CA SER A 2 -3.08 1.27 10.87
C SER A 2 -4.51 0.75 10.77
N ASP A 3 -5.38 1.57 10.17
CA ASP A 3 -6.81 1.30 10.05
C ASP A 3 -7.02 0.47 8.77
N ASP A 4 -6.43 -0.73 8.74
CA ASP A 4 -6.51 -1.60 7.58
C ASP A 4 -7.94 -2.13 7.44
N ALA A 5 -8.49 -2.06 6.22
CA ALA A 5 -9.88 -2.43 5.96
C ALA A 5 -10.16 -3.91 6.28
N VAL A 6 -9.12 -4.77 6.28
CA VAL A 6 -9.22 -6.21 6.50
C VAL A 6 -8.35 -6.59 7.68
N ASN A 7 -8.95 -7.26 8.68
CA ASN A 7 -8.17 -7.87 9.76
C ASN A 7 -7.59 -9.21 9.27
N GLU A 8 -6.37 -9.17 8.74
CA GLU A 8 -5.69 -10.35 8.20
C GLU A 8 -5.46 -11.46 9.24
N ALA A 9 -5.46 -11.12 10.54
CA ALA A 9 -5.25 -12.09 11.61
C ALA A 9 -6.37 -13.12 11.74
N ASP A 10 -7.57 -12.79 11.24
CA ASP A 10 -8.77 -13.62 11.34
C ASP A 10 -9.04 -14.45 10.07
N LEU A 11 -8.12 -14.42 9.11
CA LEU A 11 -8.24 -15.16 7.85
C LEU A 11 -7.87 -16.64 8.03
N PHE A 12 -8.71 -17.54 7.52
CA PHE A 12 -8.43 -18.98 7.47
C PHE A 12 -7.83 -19.35 6.13
N ILE A 13 -6.65 -19.97 6.11
CA ILE A 13 -6.00 -20.41 4.87
C ILE A 13 -6.79 -21.57 4.26
N VAL A 14 -7.24 -21.41 3.00
CA VAL A 14 -7.95 -22.45 2.24
C VAL A 14 -7.00 -23.16 1.29
N ASN A 15 -6.25 -22.41 0.50
CA ASN A 15 -5.26 -22.90 -0.45
C ASN A 15 -4.05 -21.99 -0.37
N ALA A 16 -2.85 -22.54 -0.41
CA ALA A 16 -1.63 -21.75 -0.44
C ALA A 16 -0.55 -22.50 -1.21
N CYS A 17 0.21 -21.75 -2.00
CA CYS A 17 1.34 -22.27 -2.74
C CYS A 17 2.47 -21.24 -2.69
N CYS A 18 3.59 -21.64 -2.07
CA CYS A 18 4.75 -20.78 -1.86
C CYS A 18 4.33 -19.47 -1.19
N CYS A 19 4.43 -18.35 -1.88
CA CYS A 19 4.18 -17.02 -1.35
C CYS A 19 2.82 -16.45 -1.73
N ALA A 20 1.91 -17.28 -2.25
CA ALA A 20 0.53 -16.93 -2.55
C ALA A 20 -0.42 -17.74 -1.67
N ASN A 21 -1.47 -17.09 -1.16
CA ASN A 21 -2.51 -17.72 -0.38
C ASN A 21 -3.91 -17.25 -0.83
N LEU A 22 -4.86 -18.15 -0.68
CA LEU A 22 -6.29 -17.92 -0.75
C LEU A 22 -6.85 -18.28 0.62
N SER A 23 -7.51 -17.33 1.24
CA SER A 23 -8.03 -17.38 2.59
C SER A 23 -9.51 -17.02 2.63
N PHE A 24 -10.19 -17.46 3.68
CA PHE A 24 -11.60 -17.21 3.93
C PHE A 24 -11.78 -16.36 5.19
N TYR A 25 -12.66 -15.35 5.11
CA TYR A 25 -12.97 -14.41 6.17
C TYR A 25 -14.44 -14.55 6.63
N PRO A 26 -14.73 -15.29 7.71
CA PRO A 26 -16.11 -15.64 8.08
C PRO A 26 -16.91 -14.52 8.77
N ALA A 27 -16.33 -13.36 9.04
CA ALA A 27 -16.97 -12.33 9.86
C ALA A 27 -17.99 -11.51 9.06
N ILE A 28 -19.28 -11.63 9.39
CA ILE A 28 -20.37 -10.83 8.81
C ILE A 28 -20.77 -9.74 9.83
N PRO A 29 -20.96 -8.46 9.41
CA PRO A 29 -20.98 -7.94 8.04
C PRO A 29 -19.60 -7.50 7.51
N GLN A 30 -18.52 -7.71 8.26
CA GLN A 30 -17.19 -7.20 7.93
C GLN A 30 -16.61 -7.79 6.65
N CYS A 31 -17.05 -8.96 6.19
CA CYS A 31 -16.61 -9.48 4.91
C CYS A 31 -17.33 -8.82 3.73
N ILE A 32 -18.42 -8.07 3.92
CA ILE A 32 -19.14 -7.46 2.78
C ILE A 32 -18.36 -6.24 2.26
N GLY A 33 -18.04 -6.26 0.97
CA GLY A 33 -17.33 -5.20 0.25
C GLY A 33 -16.14 -5.74 -0.54
N CYS A 34 -15.29 -4.84 -1.01
CA CYS A 34 -14.00 -5.19 -1.57
C CYS A 34 -12.90 -4.25 -1.07
N SER A 35 -11.69 -4.78 -0.94
CA SER A 35 -10.49 -4.03 -0.64
C SER A 35 -9.32 -4.66 -1.37
N THR A 36 -8.58 -3.86 -2.13
CA THR A 36 -7.43 -4.32 -2.90
C THR A 36 -6.26 -3.40 -2.65
N LYS A 37 -5.10 -3.98 -2.43
CA LYS A 37 -3.81 -3.31 -2.35
C LYS A 37 -2.83 -4.05 -3.26
N VAL A 38 -2.23 -3.32 -4.18
CA VAL A 38 -1.23 -3.85 -5.11
C VAL A 38 0.00 -2.97 -5.02
N GLU A 39 1.15 -3.61 -4.91
CA GLU A 39 2.45 -2.99 -4.87
C GLU A 39 3.34 -3.70 -5.87
N THR A 40 3.95 -2.94 -6.78
CA THR A 40 4.90 -3.46 -7.76
C THR A 40 6.12 -2.54 -7.75
N CYS A 41 7.22 -3.05 -7.20
CA CYS A 41 8.43 -2.26 -6.91
C CYS A 41 8.08 -1.02 -6.07
N CYS A 42 8.15 0.18 -6.65
CA CYS A 42 7.82 1.44 -6.00
C CYS A 42 6.36 1.86 -6.18
N ALA A 43 5.64 1.33 -7.17
CA ALA A 43 4.26 1.72 -7.46
C ALA A 43 3.30 1.06 -6.48
N VAL A 44 2.33 1.82 -5.97
CA VAL A 44 1.25 1.30 -5.14
C VAL A 44 -0.11 1.75 -5.67
N ALA A 45 -1.08 0.86 -5.59
CA ALA A 45 -2.47 1.13 -5.91
C ALA A 45 -3.38 0.48 -4.85
N HIS A 46 -4.37 1.24 -4.40
CA HIS A 46 -5.33 0.82 -3.39
C HIS A 46 -6.74 1.08 -3.90
N CYS A 47 -7.64 0.14 -3.64
CA CYS A 47 -9.07 0.27 -3.88
C CYS A 47 -9.81 -0.21 -2.63
N CYS A 48 -10.83 0.52 -2.17
CA CYS A 48 -11.67 0.10 -1.06
C CYS A 48 -13.10 0.58 -1.28
N CYS A 49 -14.03 -0.37 -1.32
CA CYS A 49 -15.47 -0.11 -1.41
C CYS A 49 -16.21 -0.73 -0.21
N LYS A 50 -15.54 -0.79 0.94
CA LYS A 50 -16.10 -1.33 2.18
C LYS A 50 -16.92 -0.25 2.90
N CYS A 51 -18.09 -0.61 3.39
CA CYS A 51 -18.92 0.32 4.15
C CYS A 51 -18.26 0.67 5.49
N GLY A 52 -18.34 1.94 5.88
CA GLY A 52 -17.79 2.41 7.16
C GLY A 52 -16.27 2.61 7.19
N THR A 53 -15.55 2.34 6.09
CA THR A 53 -14.12 2.68 5.99
C THR A 53 -13.91 4.13 5.57
N ARG A 54 -12.86 4.76 6.10
CA ARG A 54 -12.46 6.10 5.68
C ARG A 54 -12.03 6.07 4.21
N GLY A 55 -12.46 7.08 3.45
CA GLY A 55 -12.02 7.23 2.05
C GLY A 55 -10.50 7.42 1.94
N LEU A 56 -9.91 6.81 0.91
CA LEU A 56 -8.48 6.79 0.63
C LEU A 56 -7.94 8.21 0.37
N GLY A 57 -8.48 8.89 -0.66
CA GLY A 57 -8.12 10.26 -1.01
C GLY A 57 -6.63 10.45 -1.35
N CYS A 58 -6.14 11.69 -1.24
CA CYS A 58 -4.73 12.03 -1.46
C CYS A 58 -3.85 11.91 -0.20
N ARG A 59 -4.35 11.30 0.88
CA ARG A 59 -3.59 11.15 2.13
C ARG A 59 -2.75 9.89 2.05
N ALA A 60 -1.43 10.04 2.15
CA ALA A 60 -0.46 8.94 2.15
C ALA A 60 -0.85 7.78 3.08
N PHE A 61 -0.79 6.55 2.58
CA PHE A 61 -0.98 5.32 3.36
C PHE A 61 0.24 5.03 4.24
N GLY A 62 0.27 5.64 5.42
CA GLY A 62 1.37 5.48 6.37
C GLY A 62 2.65 6.19 5.93
N ASN A 63 3.74 5.89 6.64
CA ASN A 63 4.98 6.68 6.55
C ASN A 63 5.88 6.30 5.37
N SER A 64 5.58 5.19 4.67
CA SER A 64 6.42 4.68 3.57
C SER A 64 6.07 5.24 2.20
N VAL A 65 4.89 5.88 2.06
CA VAL A 65 4.41 6.41 0.78
C VAL A 65 4.95 7.81 0.56
N CYS A 66 5.73 8.00 -0.50
CA CYS A 66 6.34 9.27 -0.85
C CYS A 66 5.28 10.26 -1.37
N ILE A 67 4.41 9.80 -2.28
CA ILE A 67 3.39 10.62 -2.94
C ILE A 67 2.16 9.73 -3.19
N GLN A 68 0.96 10.28 -2.98
CA GLN A 68 -0.31 9.62 -3.28
C GLN A 68 -1.31 10.60 -3.88
N CYS A 69 -2.05 10.14 -4.89
CA CYS A 69 -3.22 10.81 -5.42
C CYS A 69 -4.39 9.82 -5.45
N GLY A 70 -5.57 10.26 -5.03
CA GLY A 70 -6.70 9.35 -4.96
C GLY A 70 -8.05 10.02 -4.79
N LEU A 71 -9.07 9.27 -5.17
CA LEU A 71 -10.47 9.46 -4.86
C LEU A 71 -10.82 8.71 -3.57
N PRO A 72 -12.03 8.86 -3.01
CA PRO A 72 -12.42 8.15 -1.80
C PRO A 72 -12.29 6.63 -1.88
N CYS A 73 -12.55 6.02 -3.04
CA CYS A 73 -12.51 4.56 -3.19
C CYS A 73 -11.24 4.02 -3.85
N VAL A 74 -10.43 4.86 -4.50
CA VAL A 74 -9.24 4.43 -5.24
C VAL A 74 -8.12 5.45 -5.03
N ALA A 75 -6.91 4.97 -4.76
CA ALA A 75 -5.72 5.82 -4.76
C ALA A 75 -4.54 5.10 -5.39
N ALA A 76 -3.61 5.87 -5.95
CA ALA A 76 -2.35 5.38 -6.48
C ALA A 76 -1.21 6.29 -6.01
N GLY A 77 -0.01 5.73 -5.92
CA GLY A 77 1.14 6.45 -5.40
C GLY A 77 2.45 5.72 -5.61
N CYS A 78 3.49 6.26 -4.99
CA CYS A 78 4.82 5.69 -4.97
C CYS A 78 5.31 5.53 -3.52
N LYS A 79 5.98 4.42 -3.23
CA LYS A 79 6.65 4.14 -1.96
C LYS A 79 8.07 3.64 -2.18
N TYR A 80 8.86 3.60 -1.12
CA TYR A 80 10.15 2.91 -1.16
C TYR A 80 9.93 1.38 -1.29
N PRO A 81 10.57 0.71 -2.28
CA PRO A 81 10.34 -0.70 -2.55
C PRO A 81 10.87 -1.57 -1.41
N THR A 82 10.02 -2.42 -0.84
CA THR A 82 10.39 -3.46 0.14
C THR A 82 10.30 -4.87 -0.42
N VAL A 83 9.48 -5.05 -1.46
CA VAL A 83 9.16 -6.30 -2.15
C VAL A 83 9.01 -5.99 -3.64
N CYS A 84 9.25 -6.98 -4.51
CA CYS A 84 9.09 -6.81 -5.96
C CYS A 84 7.60 -6.76 -6.32
N ILE A 85 6.80 -7.66 -5.73
CA ILE A 85 5.37 -7.75 -5.95
C ILE A 85 4.71 -8.01 -4.61
N LYS A 86 3.66 -7.27 -4.28
CA LYS A 86 2.78 -7.60 -3.17
C LYS A 86 1.35 -7.25 -3.51
N THR A 87 0.47 -8.22 -3.36
CA THR A 87 -0.94 -8.09 -3.67
C THR A 87 -1.74 -8.62 -2.50
N GLN A 88 -2.75 -7.88 -2.08
CA GLN A 88 -3.76 -8.27 -1.10
C GLN A 88 -5.11 -7.88 -1.68
N VAL A 89 -5.98 -8.85 -1.92
CA VAL A 89 -7.30 -8.66 -2.50
C VAL A 89 -8.30 -9.32 -1.58
N GLN A 90 -9.29 -8.57 -1.13
CA GLN A 90 -10.45 -9.07 -0.41
C GLN A 90 -11.68 -8.76 -1.27
N LEU A 91 -12.42 -9.80 -1.63
CA LEU A 91 -13.70 -9.69 -2.29
C LEU A 91 -14.70 -10.53 -1.51
N LEU A 92 -15.67 -9.87 -0.89
CA LEU A 92 -16.57 -10.51 0.05
C LEU A 92 -15.78 -11.25 1.14
N CYS A 93 -16.14 -12.51 1.40
CA CYS A 93 -15.52 -13.35 2.42
C CYS A 93 -14.31 -14.14 1.88
N ALA A 94 -13.87 -13.88 0.64
CA ALA A 94 -12.63 -14.43 0.09
C ALA A 94 -11.53 -13.37 0.13
N ALA A 95 -10.33 -13.78 0.53
CA ALA A 95 -9.14 -12.95 0.52
C ALA A 95 -8.00 -13.70 -0.16
N GLU A 96 -7.35 -13.09 -1.15
CA GLU A 96 -6.16 -13.57 -1.80
C GLU A 96 -4.99 -12.67 -1.43
N SER A 97 -3.82 -13.24 -1.16
CA SER A 97 -2.62 -12.44 -1.00
C SER A 97 -1.38 -13.12 -1.57
N CYS A 98 -0.44 -12.32 -2.06
CA CYS A 98 0.81 -12.78 -2.64
C CYS A 98 1.94 -11.78 -2.33
N ALA A 99 3.16 -12.25 -2.04
CA ALA A 99 4.34 -11.40 -1.91
C ALA A 99 5.59 -12.06 -2.51
N LEU A 100 6.37 -11.34 -3.31
CA LEU A 100 7.62 -11.82 -3.89
C LEU A 100 8.75 -10.80 -3.66
N PRO A 101 9.80 -11.12 -2.87
CA PRO A 101 9.89 -12.28 -1.97
C PRO A 101 8.82 -12.24 -0.87
N GLY A 102 8.53 -13.38 -0.26
CA GLY A 102 7.60 -13.45 0.88
C GLY A 102 8.10 -12.63 2.07
N ASP A 103 7.19 -11.96 2.77
CA ASP A 103 7.49 -11.07 3.91
C ASP A 103 6.81 -11.56 5.20
N LYS A 104 6.83 -10.72 6.25
CA LYS A 104 6.18 -11.04 7.54
C LYS A 104 4.65 -11.01 7.47
N GLU A 105 4.07 -10.32 6.49
CA GLU A 105 2.62 -10.24 6.33
C GLU A 105 2.09 -11.45 5.56
N ILE A 106 2.79 -11.85 4.50
CA ILE A 106 2.43 -12.95 3.61
C ILE A 106 3.54 -14.02 3.70
N PRO A 107 3.44 -14.95 4.68
CA PRO A 107 4.44 -15.98 4.86
C PRO A 107 4.38 -17.00 3.72
N THR A 108 5.45 -17.76 3.57
CA THR A 108 5.44 -18.91 2.67
C THR A 108 4.58 -20.02 3.28
N ALA A 109 3.58 -20.51 2.56
CA ALA A 109 2.68 -21.56 3.00
C ALA A 109 2.40 -22.57 1.87
N CYS A 110 2.11 -23.81 2.26
CA CYS A 110 1.59 -24.82 1.35
C CYS A 110 0.33 -25.39 1.98
N ALA A 111 -0.82 -25.24 1.32
CA ALA A 111 -2.10 -25.69 1.84
C ALA A 111 -3.03 -26.10 0.72
N LEU A 112 -3.88 -27.09 0.97
CA LEU A 112 -4.93 -27.53 0.05
C LEU A 112 -6.20 -27.86 0.84
N LEU A 113 -7.32 -27.25 0.46
CA LEU A 113 -8.64 -27.48 1.08
C LEU A 113 -8.62 -27.39 2.61
N PHE A 114 -8.08 -26.28 3.14
CA PHE A 114 -7.91 -26.00 4.58
C PHE A 114 -6.86 -26.84 5.31
N VAL A 115 -6.25 -27.83 4.66
CA VAL A 115 -5.13 -28.58 5.22
C VAL A 115 -3.85 -27.87 4.85
N VAL A 116 -3.21 -27.25 5.84
CA VAL A 116 -1.90 -26.63 5.70
C VAL A 116 -0.84 -27.69 5.94
N CYS A 117 0.10 -27.85 5.02
CA CYS A 117 1.24 -28.77 5.10
C CYS A 117 2.51 -28.06 5.61
N TYR A 118 2.65 -26.76 5.34
CA TYR A 118 3.78 -25.93 5.76
C TYR A 118 3.27 -24.55 6.23
N PRO A 119 3.78 -23.99 7.35
CA PRO A 119 4.97 -24.41 8.11
C PRO A 119 4.73 -25.59 9.07
N ARG A 120 3.48 -25.90 9.40
CA ARG A 120 3.11 -27.05 10.23
C ARG A 120 1.88 -27.72 9.63
N CYS A 121 1.83 -29.04 9.73
CA CYS A 121 0.68 -29.79 9.27
C CYS A 121 -0.52 -29.57 10.21
N THR A 122 -1.55 -28.86 9.76
CA THR A 122 -2.77 -28.61 10.55
C THR A 122 -3.98 -28.37 9.64
N CYS A 123 -5.18 -28.47 10.20
CA CYS A 123 -6.42 -28.08 9.54
C CYS A 123 -6.85 -26.68 9.99
N CYS A 124 -7.45 -25.90 9.09
CA CYS A 124 -8.04 -24.59 9.37
C CYS A 124 -7.08 -23.61 10.07
N LEU A 125 -5.82 -23.54 9.62
CA LEU A 125 -4.82 -22.62 10.16
C LEU A 125 -5.23 -21.17 9.89
N ARG A 126 -5.10 -20.31 10.90
CA ARG A 126 -5.24 -18.87 10.70
C ARG A 126 -3.96 -18.28 10.11
N LEU A 127 -4.08 -17.25 9.30
CA LEU A 127 -2.93 -16.57 8.70
C LEU A 127 -1.99 -15.98 9.76
N SER A 128 -2.55 -15.48 10.88
CA SER A 128 -1.78 -15.00 12.04
C SER A 128 -0.86 -16.08 12.64
N ASP A 129 -1.33 -17.32 12.70
CA ASP A 129 -0.56 -18.44 13.24
C ASP A 129 0.53 -18.91 12.25
N ALA A 130 0.25 -18.83 10.94
CA ALA A 130 1.21 -19.18 9.89
C ALA A 130 2.45 -18.27 9.88
N ARG A 131 2.32 -17.00 10.31
CA ARG A 131 3.43 -16.02 10.37
C ARG A 131 4.56 -16.43 11.32
N GLN A 132 4.30 -17.32 12.27
CA GLN A 132 5.30 -17.75 13.26
C GLN A 132 6.29 -18.80 12.70
N GLY A 133 6.04 -19.34 11.50
CA GLY A 133 6.75 -20.53 11.00
C GLY A 133 7.79 -20.30 9.89
N GLY A 134 7.92 -19.10 9.32
CA GLY A 134 8.94 -18.83 8.30
C GLY A 134 8.58 -17.73 7.31
N GLY A 135 9.31 -16.62 7.39
CA GLY A 135 9.35 -15.55 6.41
C GLY A 135 10.72 -14.89 6.43
N ALA A 136 11.16 -14.32 5.31
CA ALA A 136 12.34 -13.46 5.33
C ALA A 136 12.08 -12.28 6.28
N PRO A 137 13.10 -11.78 7.01
CA PRO A 137 12.92 -10.56 7.79
C PRO A 137 12.41 -9.46 6.85
N SER A 138 11.31 -8.82 7.22
CA SER A 138 10.86 -7.58 6.56
C SER A 138 12.05 -6.62 6.50
N ALA A 139 12.26 -5.97 5.35
CA ALA A 139 13.19 -4.85 5.28
C ALA A 139 12.89 -3.91 6.47
N PRO A 140 13.92 -3.35 7.13
CA PRO A 140 13.69 -2.50 8.29
C PRO A 140 12.71 -1.41 7.87
N ASP A 141 11.57 -1.34 8.56
CA ASP A 141 10.76 -0.13 8.51
C ASP A 141 11.73 0.98 8.86
N PHE A 142 11.94 1.92 7.94
CA PHE A 142 12.65 3.15 8.23
C PHE A 142 11.75 3.92 9.20
N GLN A 143 11.76 3.51 10.47
CA GLN A 143 11.22 4.28 11.55
C GLN A 143 12.15 5.49 11.63
N GLN A 144 11.73 6.58 11.00
CA GLN A 144 12.21 7.89 11.38
C GLN A 144 12.07 7.96 12.90
N GLN A 145 13.24 8.01 13.52
CA GLN A 145 13.45 8.34 14.91
C GLN A 145 12.48 9.46 15.26
N LYS A 146 11.60 9.16 16.22
CA LYS A 146 10.71 10.14 16.84
C LYS A 146 11.59 11.33 17.21
N GLU A 147 11.38 12.47 16.55
CA GLU A 147 11.94 13.75 17.00
C GLU A 147 11.41 13.92 18.41
N GLY A 148 12.29 13.64 19.38
CA GLY A 148 12.03 13.89 20.78
C GLY A 148 11.87 15.39 20.94
N ASP A 149 10.95 15.76 21.81
CA ASP A 149 10.73 17.14 22.25
C ASP A 149 12.08 17.79 22.59
N ILE A 150 12.54 18.73 21.73
CA ILE A 150 13.59 19.67 22.07
C ILE A 150 12.86 20.87 22.69
N GLU A 151 12.66 20.81 23.99
CA GLU A 151 12.55 22.01 24.82
C GLU A 151 13.97 22.56 25.04
N ASP A 152 14.11 23.87 24.77
CA ASP A 152 15.23 24.75 25.10
C ASP A 152 16.65 24.36 24.66
N ALA A 153 17.08 24.95 23.53
CA ALA A 153 18.44 25.44 23.38
C ALA A 153 18.45 26.65 22.43
N THR A 154 18.43 27.85 23.03
CA THR A 154 18.96 29.06 22.40
C THR A 154 20.44 28.89 22.07
N ASP A 155 20.85 29.51 20.96
CA ASP A 155 22.21 29.64 20.42
C ASP A 155 22.79 28.43 19.66
N ILE A 156 22.94 28.63 18.34
CA ILE A 156 23.97 28.16 17.38
C ILE A 156 23.32 28.32 15.98
N ASP A 157 23.89 28.88 14.93
CA ASP A 157 25.03 29.75 14.68
C ASP A 157 24.83 30.16 13.20
N SER A 158 25.19 31.39 12.86
CA SER A 158 24.96 32.14 11.62
C SER A 158 25.55 31.54 10.32
N SER A 159 25.93 30.26 10.30
CA SER A 159 26.68 29.63 9.22
C SER A 159 25.82 28.90 8.17
N ILE A 160 24.51 28.75 8.37
CA ILE A 160 23.63 28.01 7.44
C ILE A 160 23.03 28.91 6.33
N VAL A 161 23.14 30.23 6.45
CA VAL A 161 22.55 31.17 5.48
C VAL A 161 23.38 31.28 4.19
N GLU A 162 24.70 31.04 4.21
CA GLU A 162 25.53 31.14 2.99
C GLU A 162 25.45 29.92 2.05
N LEU A 163 25.04 28.75 2.55
CA LEU A 163 24.95 27.53 1.72
C LEU A 163 23.68 27.47 0.86
N THR A 164 22.68 28.30 1.14
CA THR A 164 21.41 28.32 0.40
C THR A 164 21.45 29.25 -0.82
N GLN A 165 22.41 30.18 -0.90
CA GLN A 165 22.53 31.11 -2.03
C GLN A 165 23.29 30.51 -3.23
N HIS A 166 24.10 29.47 -3.04
CA HIS A 166 24.90 28.90 -4.12
C HIS A 166 24.20 27.82 -4.97
N ARG A 167 22.99 27.37 -4.59
CA ARG A 167 22.26 26.31 -5.31
C ARG A 167 21.07 26.79 -6.15
N VAL A 168 20.69 28.07 -6.07
CA VAL A 168 19.64 28.63 -6.92
C VAL A 168 20.18 28.96 -8.34
N SER A 169 21.49 29.02 -8.54
CA SER A 169 22.10 29.38 -9.84
C SER A 169 22.23 28.22 -10.85
N ALA A 170 21.80 26.99 -10.53
CA ALA A 170 22.08 25.82 -11.38
C ALA A 170 20.84 25.25 -12.11
N CYS A 171 19.67 25.90 -12.03
CA CYS A 171 18.43 25.36 -12.61
C CYS A 171 17.86 26.14 -13.81
N ASP A 172 18.63 27.08 -14.39
CA ASP A 172 18.16 27.94 -15.49
C ASP A 172 18.69 27.58 -16.90
N THR A 173 19.33 26.43 -17.08
CA THR A 173 19.75 26.00 -18.43
C THR A 173 19.32 24.57 -18.71
N LEU A 174 18.11 24.42 -19.24
CA LEU A 174 17.74 23.38 -20.21
C LEU A 174 16.40 23.77 -20.87
N SER A 175 16.50 24.77 -21.74
CA SER A 175 15.52 25.09 -22.77
C SER A 175 15.84 24.31 -24.04
N SER A 176 14.90 23.53 -24.56
CA SER A 176 14.40 23.68 -25.95
C SER A 176 13.31 22.66 -26.30
N PRO A 177 12.43 23.00 -27.27
CA PRO A 177 11.12 22.38 -27.42
C PRO A 177 11.04 21.45 -28.65
N SER A 178 10.25 20.37 -28.56
CA SER A 178 9.76 19.63 -29.72
C SER A 178 8.24 19.71 -29.77
N SER A 179 7.77 20.46 -30.76
CA SER A 179 6.41 20.66 -31.22
C SER A 179 5.72 19.34 -31.58
N PHE A 180 4.57 19.06 -30.95
CA PHE A 180 3.58 18.13 -31.48
C PHE A 180 2.23 18.82 -31.59
N HIS A 181 1.84 19.05 -32.84
CA HIS A 181 0.59 19.64 -33.27
C HIS A 181 -0.44 18.51 -33.39
N MET A 182 -1.50 18.52 -32.58
CA MET A 182 -2.70 17.72 -32.86
C MET A 182 -3.94 18.61 -32.80
N ASN A 183 -4.41 18.96 -33.99
CA ASN A 183 -5.75 19.48 -34.24
C ASN A 183 -6.76 18.33 -34.06
N GLY A 184 -7.80 18.56 -33.28
CA GLY A 184 -8.90 17.60 -33.12
C GLY A 184 -10.05 18.19 -32.32
N ARG A 185 -10.79 19.12 -32.94
CA ARG A 185 -12.09 19.58 -32.44
C ARG A 185 -13.11 18.45 -32.47
N SER A 186 -13.81 18.24 -31.37
CA SER A 186 -15.22 17.84 -31.39
C SER A 186 -15.91 18.37 -30.14
N GLU A 187 -16.72 19.40 -30.35
CA GLU A 187 -17.71 19.87 -29.39
C GLU A 187 -18.74 18.77 -29.13
N LEU A 188 -19.11 18.54 -27.87
CA LEU A 188 -20.38 17.88 -27.57
C LEU A 188 -21.08 18.61 -26.43
N SER A 189 -22.27 19.07 -26.77
CA SER A 189 -23.11 20.03 -26.09
C SER A 189 -23.67 19.54 -24.75
N ILE A 190 -23.70 20.46 -23.80
CA ILE A 190 -24.38 20.37 -22.52
C ILE A 190 -25.90 20.49 -22.78
N LEU A 191 -26.66 19.45 -22.44
CA LEU A 191 -28.12 19.50 -22.39
C LEU A 191 -28.55 19.62 -20.93
N THR A 192 -28.89 20.86 -20.56
CA THR A 192 -29.53 21.23 -19.30
C THR A 192 -30.96 20.70 -19.28
N LEU A 193 -31.26 19.77 -18.37
CA LEU A 193 -32.62 19.31 -18.09
C LEU A 193 -33.08 20.01 -16.81
N GLN A 194 -33.81 21.11 -16.97
CA GLN A 194 -34.56 21.73 -15.87
C GLN A 194 -35.75 20.84 -15.50
N ARG A 195 -35.99 20.72 -14.20
CA ARG A 195 -37.21 20.22 -13.57
C ARG A 195 -37.97 21.41 -13.01
#